data_AF-A0A7C2P2K9-F1
#
_entry.id   AF-A0A7C2P2K9-F1
#
_cell.length_a   1.000
_cell.length_b   1.000
_cell.length_c   1.000
_cell.angle_alpha   90.00
_cell.angle_beta   90.00
_cell.angle_gamma   90.00
#
_symmetry.space_group_name_H-M   'P 1'
#
loop_
_entity.id
_entity.type
_entity.pdbx_description
1 polymer ?
#
loop_
_entity_poly.entity_id
_entity_poly.type
_entity_poly.pdbx_seq_one_letter_code
_entity_poly.pdbx_strand_id
1 'polypeptide(L)'
;MPSHSSPPHRYLGAILPLLLLTLGIVTTPALASVPKVKVAAPIHHVFVIVLENEPYQASFGKHSPAPYLAKVLPAKGALLKQYYAIGHYSLDNYIAMVSGQAPNAATQNDCPVYSEFKLSSSTPG
;
A
#
# COMPACT_ATOMS: atom_id res chain seq x y z
N MET A 1 -1.98 -49.05 -28.80
CA MET A 1 -3.42 -49.23 -29.14
C MET A 1 -4.25 -48.65 -28.00
N PRO A 2 -5.32 -47.85 -28.21
CA PRO A 2 -5.70 -46.92 -29.30
C PRO A 2 -5.44 -45.45 -28.88
N SER A 3 -5.12 -44.49 -29.76
CA SER A 3 -5.94 -43.84 -30.80
C SER A 3 -7.15 -43.09 -30.25
N HIS A 4 -7.14 -41.75 -30.36
CA HIS A 4 -8.21 -40.86 -30.87
C HIS A 4 -7.95 -39.43 -30.35
N SER A 5 -8.14 -38.34 -31.07
CA SER A 5 -8.37 -38.06 -32.49
C SER A 5 -8.55 -36.55 -32.55
N SER A 6 -7.59 -35.80 -33.06
CA SER A 6 -7.81 -34.39 -33.43
C SER A 6 -8.75 -34.34 -34.65
N PRO A 7 -9.83 -33.56 -34.68
CA PRO A 7 -10.55 -33.33 -35.92
C PRO A 7 -9.77 -32.36 -36.83
N PRO A 8 -9.76 -32.61 -38.16
CA PRO A 8 -9.07 -31.80 -39.15
C PRO A 8 -9.88 -30.58 -39.63
N HIS A 9 -9.15 -29.55 -40.05
CA HIS A 9 -9.64 -28.43 -40.84
C HIS A 9 -10.32 -28.89 -42.13
N ARG A 10 -11.49 -28.32 -42.47
CA ARG A 10 -11.85 -28.01 -43.86
C ARG A 10 -12.58 -26.68 -43.99
N TYR A 11 -11.88 -25.76 -44.63
CA TYR A 11 -12.34 -24.58 -45.36
C TYR A 11 -13.57 -24.86 -46.24
N LEU A 12 -14.50 -23.91 -46.39
CA LEU A 12 -14.79 -23.16 -47.64
C LEU A 12 -16.11 -22.36 -47.54
N GLY A 13 -16.07 -21.12 -48.00
CA GLY A 13 -17.26 -20.28 -48.27
C GLY A 13 -17.34 -19.05 -47.35
N ALA A 14 -17.36 -17.81 -47.82
CA ALA A 14 -17.33 -17.27 -49.16
C ALA A 14 -16.73 -15.86 -49.07
N ILE A 15 -15.91 -15.48 -50.05
CA ILE A 15 -15.51 -14.09 -50.27
C ILE A 15 -16.71 -13.41 -50.92
N LEU A 16 -17.29 -12.40 -50.26
CA LEU A 16 -18.18 -11.46 -50.91
C LEU A 16 -17.60 -10.04 -50.74
N PRO A 17 -17.36 -9.29 -51.82
CA PRO A 17 -16.66 -8.02 -51.75
C PRO A 17 -17.61 -6.86 -51.39
N LEU A 18 -17.03 -5.90 -50.66
CA LEU A 18 -17.15 -4.45 -50.85
C LEU A 18 -18.53 -3.78 -50.71
N LEU A 19 -18.72 -3.05 -49.60
CA LEU A 19 -18.95 -1.61 -49.68
C LEU A 19 -18.58 -0.94 -48.35
N LEU A 20 -17.40 -0.32 -48.29
CA LEU A 20 -17.06 0.62 -47.22
C LEU A 20 -17.95 1.86 -47.38
N LEU A 21 -18.94 2.00 -46.51
CA LEU A 21 -19.56 3.30 -46.26
C LEU A 21 -18.71 4.00 -45.20
N THR A 22 -17.66 4.71 -45.62
CA THR A 22 -16.89 5.59 -44.75
C THR A 22 -17.74 6.81 -44.40
N LEU A 23 -18.59 6.67 -43.40
CA LEU A 23 -19.18 7.81 -42.71
C LEU A 23 -18.02 8.60 -42.09
N GLY A 24 -17.75 9.77 -42.65
CA GLY A 24 -16.65 10.63 -42.24
C GLY A 24 -16.73 10.94 -40.75
N ILE A 25 -15.94 10.23 -39.96
CA ILE A 25 -15.62 10.63 -38.60
C ILE A 25 -14.71 11.86 -38.75
N VAL A 26 -15.31 13.04 -38.62
CA VAL A 26 -14.54 14.26 -38.39
C VAL A 26 -14.00 14.16 -36.96
N THR A 27 -12.85 13.53 -36.81
CA THR A 27 -12.06 13.56 -35.58
C THR A 27 -11.53 14.98 -35.42
N THR A 28 -12.34 15.85 -34.82
CA THR A 28 -11.81 17.08 -34.23
C THR A 28 -10.84 16.65 -33.12
N PRO A 29 -9.58 17.10 -33.14
CA PRO A 29 -8.69 16.84 -32.02
C PRO A 29 -9.23 17.64 -30.85
N ALA A 30 -9.95 16.97 -29.95
CA ALA A 30 -10.25 17.54 -28.65
C ALA A 30 -8.89 17.74 -27.95
N LEU A 31 -8.45 19.00 -27.79
CA LEU A 31 -7.35 19.31 -26.90
C LEU A 31 -7.78 18.88 -25.50
N ALA A 32 -7.33 17.71 -25.08
CA ALA A 32 -7.49 17.27 -23.71
C ALA A 32 -6.80 18.30 -22.82
N SER A 33 -7.58 19.02 -22.01
CA SER A 33 -7.02 19.90 -20.99
C SER A 33 -6.23 19.03 -20.02
N VAL A 34 -4.92 19.21 -19.95
CA VAL A 34 -4.11 18.54 -18.92
C VAL A 34 -4.67 18.99 -17.57
N PRO A 35 -5.16 18.07 -16.73
CA PRO A 35 -5.65 18.45 -15.42
C PRO A 35 -4.51 19.14 -14.67
N LYS A 36 -4.74 20.41 -14.29
CA LYS A 36 -3.82 21.12 -13.39
C LYS A 36 -3.78 20.33 -12.09
N VAL A 37 -2.67 19.63 -11.86
CA VAL A 37 -2.40 19.00 -10.57
C VAL A 37 -2.32 20.13 -9.55
N LYS A 38 -3.30 20.19 -8.64
CA LYS A 38 -3.19 21.06 -7.48
C LYS A 38 -2.02 20.53 -6.66
N VAL A 39 -0.94 21.30 -6.63
CA VAL A 39 0.15 21.08 -5.68
C VAL A 39 -0.48 21.18 -4.29
N ALA A 40 -0.38 20.10 -3.52
CA ALA A 40 -0.82 20.12 -2.13
C ALA A 40 -0.08 21.25 -1.39
N ALA A 41 -0.79 21.95 -0.51
CA ALA A 41 -0.14 22.94 0.34
C ALA A 41 1.04 22.30 1.10
N PRO A 42 2.14 23.03 1.33
CA PRO A 42 3.27 22.51 2.09
C PRO A 42 2.82 21.95 3.46
N ILE A 43 3.37 20.80 3.83
CA ILE A 43 3.15 20.22 5.16
C ILE A 43 4.15 20.87 6.12
N HIS A 44 3.66 21.55 7.15
CA HIS A 44 4.51 22.23 8.14
C HIS A 44 4.75 21.41 9.40
N HIS A 45 3.74 20.63 9.82
CA HIS A 45 3.79 19.85 11.05
C HIS A 45 3.27 18.44 10.82
N VAL A 46 4.00 17.47 11.34
CA VAL A 46 3.59 16.07 11.41
C VAL A 46 3.63 15.67 12.88
N PHE A 47 2.54 15.08 13.36
CA PHE A 47 2.45 14.52 14.70
C PHE A 47 2.31 13.01 14.58
N VAL A 48 3.13 12.28 15.32
CA VAL A 48 3.03 10.82 15.46
C VAL A 48 2.61 10.55 16.90
N ILE A 49 1.46 9.89 17.08
CA ILE A 49 0.93 9.53 18.39
C ILE A 49 0.92 8.01 18.47
N VAL A 50 1.69 7.47 19.41
CA VAL A 50 1.82 6.01 19.63
C VAL A 50 1.04 5.66 20.89
N LEU A 51 0.17 4.66 20.79
CA LEU A 51 -0.58 4.12 21.91
C LEU A 51 0.12 2.86 22.39
N GLU A 52 0.95 3.01 23.43
CA GLU A 52 1.73 1.91 23.97
C GLU A 52 0.83 0.88 24.64
N ASN A 53 1.05 -0.41 24.34
CA ASN A 53 0.31 -1.54 24.90
C ASN A 53 -1.21 -1.52 24.69
N GLU A 54 -1.70 -0.78 23.69
CA GLU A 54 -3.13 -0.67 23.41
C GLU A 54 -3.57 -1.56 22.24
N PRO A 55 -4.49 -2.52 22.46
CA PRO A 55 -5.01 -3.34 21.38
C PRO A 55 -6.01 -2.56 20.51
N TYR A 56 -6.12 -2.96 19.24
CA TYR A 56 -7.04 -2.35 18.28
C TYR A 56 -8.48 -2.27 18.81
N GLN A 57 -8.97 -3.33 19.46
CA GLN A 57 -10.35 -3.39 19.95
C GLN A 57 -10.60 -2.39 21.09
N ALA A 58 -9.60 -2.14 21.94
CA ALA A 58 -9.71 -1.14 23.00
C ALA A 58 -9.68 0.29 22.44
N SER A 59 -8.83 0.56 21.44
CA SER A 59 -8.69 1.91 20.89
C SER A 59 -9.73 2.27 19.81
N PHE A 60 -9.96 1.37 18.86
CA PHE A 60 -10.75 1.59 17.63
C PHE A 60 -11.95 0.66 17.47
N GLY A 61 -12.19 -0.25 18.44
CA GLY A 61 -13.31 -1.17 18.40
C GLY A 61 -14.67 -0.49 18.62
N LYS A 62 -15.75 -1.22 18.29
CA LYS A 62 -17.15 -0.75 18.43
C LYS A 62 -17.48 -0.27 19.85
N HIS A 63 -16.88 -0.91 20.86
CA HIS A 63 -17.10 -0.65 22.29
C HIS A 63 -15.91 0.07 22.95
N SER A 64 -15.05 0.71 22.16
CA SER A 64 -13.91 1.48 22.68
C SER A 64 -14.37 2.56 23.67
N PRO A 65 -13.71 2.69 24.84
CA PRO A 65 -13.92 3.80 25.77
C PRO A 65 -13.33 5.12 25.25
N ALA A 66 -12.60 5.12 24.13
CA ALA A 66 -12.01 6.29 23.48
C ALA A 66 -12.83 6.70 22.24
N PRO A 67 -13.98 7.37 22.40
CA PRO A 67 -14.89 7.67 21.29
C PRO A 67 -14.26 8.56 20.21
N TYR A 68 -13.33 9.44 20.59
CA TYR A 68 -12.60 10.26 19.62
C TYR A 68 -11.75 9.40 18.69
N LEU A 69 -10.95 8.47 19.25
CA LEU A 69 -10.11 7.56 18.47
C LEU A 69 -10.96 6.59 17.64
N ALA A 70 -12.02 6.03 18.20
CA ALA A 70 -12.82 5.02 17.50
C ALA A 70 -13.76 5.57 16.41
N LYS A 71 -14.17 6.84 16.49
CA LYS A 71 -15.20 7.41 15.60
C LYS A 71 -14.77 8.69 14.90
N VAL A 72 -14.30 9.68 15.66
CA VAL A 72 -14.05 11.03 15.12
C VAL A 72 -12.79 11.06 14.27
N LEU A 73 -11.69 10.49 14.76
CA LEU A 73 -10.41 10.53 14.08
C LEU A 73 -10.42 9.73 12.75
N PRO A 74 -10.96 8.49 12.68
CA PRO A 74 -11.03 7.74 11.42
C PRO A 74 -11.90 8.41 10.37
N ALA A 75 -12.98 9.11 10.77
CA ALA A 75 -13.83 9.86 9.83
C ALA A 75 -13.11 11.05 9.18
N LYS A 76 -11.98 11.50 9.74
CA LYS A 76 -11.14 12.58 9.20
C LYS A 76 -9.97 12.08 8.35
N GLY A 77 -9.84 10.77 8.15
CA GLY A 77 -8.68 10.22 7.46
C GLY A 77 -8.86 8.75 7.08
N ALA A 78 -7.76 8.00 7.13
CA ALA A 78 -7.75 6.58 6.82
C ALA A 78 -7.41 5.78 8.08
N LEU A 79 -8.14 4.67 8.30
CA LEU A 79 -7.84 3.69 9.35
C LEU A 79 -7.38 2.38 8.70
N LEU A 80 -6.11 2.03 8.90
CA LEU A 80 -5.52 0.81 8.39
C LEU A 80 -5.81 -0.35 9.36
N LYS A 81 -6.76 -1.21 9.00
CA LYS A 81 -7.21 -2.33 9.85
C LYS A 81 -6.33 -3.58 9.78
N GLN A 82 -5.33 -3.57 8.90
CA GLN A 82 -4.40 -4.68 8.65
C GLN A 82 -2.96 -4.17 8.75
N TYR A 83 -2.72 -3.30 9.74
CA TYR A 83 -1.40 -2.77 10.07
C TYR A 83 -0.93 -3.46 11.35
N TYR A 84 0.23 -4.11 11.29
CA TYR A 84 0.71 -5.02 12.32
C TYR A 84 2.06 -4.56 12.85
N ALA A 85 2.28 -4.83 14.14
CA ALA A 85 3.59 -4.74 14.75
C ALA A 85 4.56 -5.72 14.07
N ILE A 86 5.85 -5.37 14.04
CA ILE A 86 6.92 -6.22 13.50
C ILE A 86 7.50 -7.17 14.55
N GLY A 87 7.13 -6.98 15.82
CA GLY A 87 7.47 -7.86 16.93
C GLY A 87 6.56 -7.66 18.13
N HIS A 88 6.79 -8.44 19.19
CA HIS A 88 5.92 -8.49 20.36
C HIS A 88 6.21 -7.40 21.40
N TYR A 89 7.46 -6.97 21.53
CA TYR A 89 7.88 -5.96 22.51
C TYR A 89 7.87 -4.55 21.89
N SER A 90 8.08 -3.51 22.68
CA SER A 90 7.95 -2.13 22.17
C SER A 90 9.21 -1.62 21.47
N LEU A 91 10.41 -2.00 21.93
CA LEU A 91 11.67 -1.45 21.41
C LEU A 91 11.86 -1.67 19.91
N ASP A 92 11.66 -2.90 19.42
CA ASP A 92 11.85 -3.21 18.01
C ASP A 92 10.84 -2.48 17.12
N ASN A 93 9.58 -2.43 17.55
CA ASN A 93 8.52 -1.68 16.88
C ASN A 93 8.87 -0.18 16.77
N TYR A 94 9.41 0.42 17.82
CA TYR A 94 9.79 1.84 17.80
C TYR A 94 11.00 2.11 16.90
N ILE A 95 12.01 1.25 16.92
CA ILE A 95 13.16 1.36 16.02
C ILE A 95 12.70 1.28 14.57
N ALA A 96 11.87 0.31 14.22
CA ALA A 96 11.35 0.17 12.86
C ALA A 96 10.46 1.34 12.43
N MET A 97 9.63 1.87 13.34
CA MET A 97 8.76 3.01 13.05
C MET A 97 9.56 4.27 12.69
N VAL A 98 10.67 4.52 13.38
CA VAL A 98 11.46 5.75 13.18
C VAL A 98 12.49 5.60 12.07
N SER A 99 13.12 4.42 11.95
CA SER A 99 14.27 4.22 11.06
C SER A 99 14.00 3.36 9.83
N GLY A 100 12.89 2.61 9.80
CA GLY A 100 12.63 1.58 8.79
C GLY A 100 13.51 0.33 8.89
N GLN A 101 14.35 0.23 9.92
CA GLN A 101 15.22 -0.93 10.13
C GLN A 101 14.43 -2.12 10.68
N ALA A 102 14.66 -3.29 10.09
CA ALA A 102 14.17 -4.56 10.62
C ALA A 102 14.85 -4.88 11.97
N PRO A 103 14.21 -5.68 12.82
CA PRO A 103 14.70 -5.92 14.15
C PRO A 103 15.84 -6.95 14.15
N ASN A 104 16.77 -6.83 15.09
CA ASN A 104 17.80 -7.84 15.33
C ASN A 104 17.46 -8.71 16.55
N ALA A 105 18.28 -9.71 16.84
CA ALA A 105 18.01 -10.64 17.94
C ALA A 105 17.94 -9.97 19.33
N ALA A 106 18.67 -8.88 19.56
CA ALA A 106 18.63 -8.16 20.82
C ALA A 106 17.37 -7.29 20.93
N THR A 107 17.05 -6.52 19.89
CA THR A 107 15.89 -5.60 19.89
C THR A 107 14.57 -6.36 19.93
N GLN A 108 14.49 -7.53 19.29
CA GLN A 108 13.31 -8.42 19.37
C GLN A 108 13.04 -8.93 20.79
N ASN A 109 14.02 -8.84 21.70
CA ASN A 109 13.89 -9.24 23.10
C ASN A 109 13.86 -8.03 24.06
N ASP A 110 13.63 -6.83 23.54
CA ASP A 110 13.63 -5.58 24.30
C ASP A 110 14.99 -5.19 24.90
N CYS A 111 16.10 -5.70 24.31
CA CYS A 111 17.48 -5.44 24.74
C CYS A 111 17.70 -5.58 26.27
N PRO A 112 17.51 -6.78 26.84
CA PRO A 112 17.54 -6.97 28.29
C PRO A 112 18.96 -6.86 28.88
N VAL A 113 19.98 -7.01 28.02
CA VAL A 113 21.38 -6.90 28.39
C VAL A 113 21.97 -5.70 27.65
N TYR A 114 22.54 -4.78 28.41
CA TYR A 114 23.25 -3.65 27.84
C TYR A 114 24.42 -4.12 26.95
N SER A 115 24.53 -3.51 25.77
CA SER A 115 25.68 -3.68 24.90
C SER A 115 26.02 -2.35 24.24
N GLU A 116 27.32 -2.07 24.11
CA GLU A 116 27.80 -0.88 23.44
C GLU A 116 27.41 -0.90 21.95
N PHE A 117 26.86 0.21 21.46
CA PHE A 117 26.53 0.35 20.05
C PHE A 117 27.82 0.37 19.22
N LYS A 118 27.91 -0.54 18.23
CA LYS A 118 29.01 -0.57 17.27
C LYS A 118 28.50 -0.09 15.91
N LEU A 119 28.96 1.09 15.50
CA LEU A 119 28.71 1.65 14.16
C LEU A 119 29.14 0.64 13.10
N SER A 120 28.20 0.26 12.22
CA SER A 120 28.46 -0.64 11.09
C SER A 120 28.86 0.11 9.81
N SER A 121 28.78 1.45 9.79
CA SER A 121 29.29 2.29 8.71
C SER A 121 29.93 3.58 9.23
N SER A 122 31.08 3.92 8.66
CA SER A 122 31.61 5.27 8.64
C SER A 122 31.85 5.60 7.17
N THR A 123 31.06 6.51 6.61
CA THR A 123 31.43 7.11 5.33
C THR A 123 32.51 8.14 5.66
N PRO A 124 33.75 8.02 5.15
CA PRO A 124 34.73 9.09 5.27
C PRO A 124 34.16 10.33 4.57
N GLY A 125 34.18 11.46 5.28
CA GLY A 125 33.80 12.77 4.72
C GLY A 125 34.81 13.30 3.71
#